data_AF-A0A370TBS6-F1
#
_entry.id   AF-A0A370TBS6-F1
#
_cell.length_a   1.000
_cell.length_b   1.000
_cell.length_c   1.000
_cell.angle_alpha   90.00
_cell.angle_beta   90.00
_cell.angle_gamma   90.00
#
_symmetry.space_group_name_H-M   'P 1'
#
loop_
_entity.id
_entity.type
_entity.pdbx_description
1 polymer ?
#
loop_
_entity_poly.entity_id
_entity_poly.type
_entity_poly.pdbx_seq_one_letter_code
_entity_poly.pdbx_strand_id
1 'polypeptide(L)'
;MSLPSASFLVPSILEALVACDRYKDITEVVPGEADLYCAQSLKDRAGIVLTGDSDLLIHDLGRGGAVSFFRDIEPVPKDAKGNLRSRVYHPATIADRLRLPKSDGLRALAFELYQGPNKGFGELLSEARVSKAISSQPEEYEAFRKEYVCLLAQPKLSTEINMLHVLKVLDPRVSEYVLQFPFIAEVAGQSLEYNTSDPTPHIFLPFLFDYPLRTNAWEMSRAIRQLAYGLINLISPEDQRKSTVFEHNRQQGKLGGRELQLPETSHIPEACSNIVAVLEQMGARLPPSPTSEMDLWLAVAVYQDIEWTHQNSKPALVQLISQQLLLLEDQSNSEKNLTWDILQFMAQIEGSYHSFRILKQTTNLLTSSRFVNSLPPSVLRLHEKLQLLPSLSSIQDISQTIVTLRRIKATAMSETAHEILGIVLPEVSASPQAIHRQAKKSRKRDRVEASMPVPLKRPNNPFGLLELE
;
A
#
# COMPACT_ATOMS: atom_id res chain seq x y z
N MET A 1 13.26 -9.13 -18.88
CA MET A 1 12.24 -8.94 -17.81
C MET A 1 12.67 -7.75 -16.99
N SER A 2 11.89 -6.67 -16.98
CA SER A 2 12.10 -5.57 -16.03
C SER A 2 11.76 -6.08 -14.63
N LEU A 3 12.61 -5.78 -13.65
CA LEU A 3 12.30 -6.01 -12.25
C LEU A 3 11.03 -5.22 -11.89
N PRO A 4 10.12 -5.78 -11.06
CA PRO A 4 8.96 -5.04 -10.60
C PRO A 4 9.41 -3.81 -9.79
N SER A 5 8.58 -2.76 -9.77
CA SER A 5 8.83 -1.60 -8.93
C SER A 5 8.91 -2.02 -7.46
N ALA A 6 9.88 -1.47 -6.71
CA ALA A 6 10.02 -1.76 -5.29
C ALA A 6 8.74 -1.37 -4.54
N SER A 7 8.18 -2.34 -3.79
CA SER A 7 6.85 -2.32 -3.20
C SER A 7 6.56 -1.08 -2.36
N PHE A 8 7.57 -0.57 -1.66
CA PHE A 8 7.42 0.51 -0.68
C PHE A 8 8.26 1.74 -1.02
N LEU A 9 8.71 1.89 -2.27
CA LEU A 9 9.60 2.99 -2.66
C LEU A 9 9.01 4.37 -2.34
N VAL A 10 7.76 4.61 -2.78
CA VAL A 10 7.10 5.91 -2.58
C VAL A 10 6.87 6.21 -1.09
N PRO A 11 6.26 5.31 -0.28
CA PRO A 11 6.20 5.48 1.17
C PRO A 11 7.56 5.73 1.85
N SER A 12 8.62 5.05 1.42
CA SER A 12 9.95 5.18 2.01
C SER A 12 10.58 6.54 1.71
N ILE A 13 10.43 7.03 0.47
CA ILE A 13 10.89 8.37 0.08
C ILE A 13 10.10 9.43 0.86
N LEU A 14 8.77 9.29 0.94
CA LEU A 14 7.92 10.23 1.67
C LEU A 14 8.34 10.31 3.15
N GLU A 15 8.50 9.17 3.81
CA GLU A 15 8.93 9.13 5.21
C GLU A 15 10.29 9.80 5.42
N ALA A 16 11.25 9.55 4.52
CA ALA A 16 12.57 10.18 4.58
C ALA A 16 12.52 11.71 4.36
N LEU A 17 11.70 12.18 3.43
CA LEU A 17 11.52 13.61 3.16
C LEU A 17 10.84 14.33 4.33
N VAL A 18 9.80 13.73 4.90
CA VAL A 18 9.07 14.28 6.06
C VAL A 18 9.91 14.28 7.33
N ALA A 19 10.82 13.30 7.50
CA ALA A 19 11.77 13.26 8.60
C ALA A 19 12.95 14.24 8.44
N CYS A 20 13.15 14.82 7.26
CA CYS A 20 14.24 15.73 6.98
C CYS A 20 13.81 17.19 7.17
N ASP A 21 14.43 17.91 8.11
CA ASP A 21 14.13 19.33 8.38
C ASP A 21 14.19 20.23 7.13
N ARG A 22 15.04 19.88 6.16
CA ARG A 22 15.15 20.64 4.90
C ARG A 22 13.94 20.47 3.98
N TYR A 23 13.32 19.29 3.98
CA TYR A 23 12.28 18.92 3.01
C TYR A 23 10.88 18.81 3.61
N LYS A 24 10.78 18.64 4.94
CA LYS A 24 9.53 18.49 5.68
C LYS A 24 8.48 19.54 5.34
N ASP A 25 8.85 20.82 5.36
CA ASP A 25 7.89 21.92 5.19
C ASP A 25 7.53 22.21 3.72
N ILE A 26 8.17 21.52 2.78
CA ILE A 26 7.94 21.65 1.32
C ILE A 26 7.51 20.33 0.67
N THR A 27 7.26 19.30 1.47
CA THR A 27 6.78 17.98 1.02
C THR A 27 5.39 17.76 1.60
N GLU A 28 4.43 17.45 0.75
CA GLU A 28 3.08 17.08 1.18
C GLU A 28 2.48 16.00 0.29
N VAL A 29 1.65 15.14 0.89
CA VAL A 29 0.70 14.30 0.18
C VAL A 29 -0.54 15.11 -0.07
N VAL A 30 -0.97 15.18 -1.33
CA VAL A 30 -2.18 15.88 -1.72
C VAL A 30 -3.37 14.93 -1.77
N PRO A 31 -4.58 15.39 -1.41
CA PRO A 31 -5.76 14.54 -1.43
C PRO A 31 -6.32 14.48 -2.85
N GLY A 32 -5.72 13.63 -3.68
CA GLY A 32 -6.09 13.39 -5.08
C GLY A 32 -4.88 13.21 -5.98
N GLU A 33 -5.09 13.29 -7.30
CA GLU A 33 -4.02 13.18 -8.28
C GLU A 33 -3.04 14.36 -8.17
N ALA A 34 -1.75 14.05 -8.07
CA ALA A 34 -0.69 15.05 -7.92
C ALA A 34 -0.71 16.09 -9.07
N ASP A 35 -1.05 15.65 -10.28
CA ASP A 35 -1.10 16.46 -11.49
C ASP A 35 -2.10 17.62 -11.38
N LEU A 36 -3.26 17.39 -10.77
CA LEU A 36 -4.28 18.44 -10.53
C LEU A 36 -3.77 19.53 -9.60
N TYR A 37 -3.11 19.14 -8.50
CA TYR A 37 -2.54 20.08 -7.53
C TYR A 37 -1.33 20.82 -8.09
N CYS A 38 -0.47 20.12 -8.85
CA CYS A 38 0.64 20.74 -9.56
C CYS A 38 0.14 21.78 -10.56
N ALA A 39 -0.88 21.45 -11.36
CA ALA A 39 -1.49 22.37 -12.30
C ALA A 39 -2.08 23.61 -11.60
N GLN A 40 -2.82 23.42 -10.51
CA GLN A 40 -3.38 24.53 -9.74
C GLN A 40 -2.28 25.44 -9.15
N SER A 41 -1.24 24.85 -8.54
CA SER A 41 -0.10 25.60 -7.99
C SER A 41 0.58 26.47 -9.06
N LEU A 42 0.73 25.94 -10.28
CA LEU A 42 1.28 26.67 -11.42
C LEU A 42 0.38 27.81 -11.91
N LYS A 43 -0.95 27.64 -11.89
CA LYS A 43 -1.86 28.75 -12.21
C LYS A 43 -1.70 29.92 -11.25
N ASP A 44 -1.55 29.61 -9.96
CA ASP A 44 -1.53 30.62 -8.90
C ASP A 44 -0.16 31.32 -8.79
N ARG A 45 0.93 30.60 -9.04
CA ARG A 45 2.30 31.07 -8.74
C ARG A 45 3.24 31.12 -9.93
N ALA A 46 2.83 30.62 -11.10
CA ALA A 46 3.71 30.27 -12.21
C ALA A 46 4.81 29.27 -11.79
N GLY A 47 5.58 28.76 -12.75
CA GLY A 47 6.71 27.87 -12.45
C GLY A 47 6.82 26.69 -13.39
N ILE A 48 7.61 25.69 -12.96
CA ILE A 48 7.94 24.50 -13.75
C ILE A 48 7.65 23.26 -12.90
N VAL A 49 6.89 22.31 -13.43
CA VAL A 49 6.75 20.97 -12.84
C VAL A 49 7.74 20.02 -13.48
N LEU A 50 8.43 19.24 -12.66
CA LEU A 50 9.26 18.12 -13.10
C LEU A 50 8.45 16.83 -13.00
N THR A 51 8.23 16.15 -14.12
CA THR A 51 7.40 14.93 -14.16
C THR A 51 7.87 13.92 -15.19
N GLY A 52 7.49 12.65 -15.01
CA GLY A 52 7.59 11.63 -16.06
C GLY A 52 6.34 11.53 -16.92
N ASP A 53 5.23 12.13 -16.45
CA ASP A 53 3.90 12.01 -17.03
C ASP A 53 3.63 13.12 -18.06
N SER A 54 3.25 12.72 -19.27
CA SER A 54 2.91 13.64 -20.35
C SER A 54 1.57 14.35 -20.16
N ASP A 55 0.68 13.78 -19.34
CA ASP A 55 -0.71 14.23 -19.25
C ASP A 55 -0.79 15.64 -18.65
N LEU A 56 0.21 16.04 -17.84
CA LEU A 56 0.36 17.38 -17.31
C LEU A 56 0.41 18.49 -18.38
N LEU A 57 0.77 18.19 -19.64
CA LEU A 57 0.69 19.15 -20.75
C LEU A 57 -0.74 19.51 -21.15
N ILE A 58 -1.70 18.62 -20.87
CA ILE A 58 -3.11 18.74 -21.22
C ILE A 58 -3.86 19.57 -20.16
N HIS A 59 -3.37 19.57 -18.91
CA HIS A 59 -3.88 20.43 -17.86
C HIS A 59 -3.70 21.91 -18.21
N ASP A 60 -4.63 22.73 -17.73
CA ASP A 60 -4.45 24.17 -17.76
C ASP A 60 -3.43 24.56 -16.68
N LEU A 61 -2.22 24.96 -17.08
CA LEU A 61 -1.15 25.40 -16.17
C LEU A 61 -1.06 26.93 -16.08
N GLY A 62 -1.99 27.67 -16.70
CA GLY A 62 -1.89 29.12 -16.86
C GLY A 62 -0.79 29.57 -17.84
N ARG A 63 -0.67 30.88 -18.06
CA ARG A 63 0.29 31.45 -19.03
C ARG A 63 1.76 31.30 -18.60
N GLY A 64 2.02 31.30 -17.29
CA GLY A 64 3.35 31.20 -16.71
C GLY A 64 3.77 29.78 -16.33
N GLY A 65 2.88 28.79 -16.50
CA GLY A 65 3.15 27.40 -16.18
C GLY A 65 3.93 26.68 -17.27
N ALA A 66 4.78 25.75 -16.84
CA ALA A 66 5.59 24.94 -17.72
C ALA A 66 5.86 23.55 -17.15
N VAL A 67 6.22 22.63 -18.04
CA VAL A 67 6.56 21.25 -17.70
C VAL A 67 7.95 20.94 -18.21
N SER A 68 8.72 20.18 -17.43
CA SER A 68 9.98 19.63 -17.87
C SER A 68 10.03 18.14 -17.52
N PHE A 69 10.31 17.29 -18.51
CA PHE A 69 10.26 15.85 -18.29
C PHE A 69 11.56 15.32 -17.70
N PHE A 70 11.48 14.35 -16.78
CA PHE A 70 12.68 13.71 -16.23
C PHE A 70 13.60 13.13 -17.31
N ARG A 71 13.03 12.61 -18.41
CA ARG A 71 13.79 12.07 -19.55
C ARG A 71 14.59 13.12 -20.32
N ASP A 72 14.24 14.41 -20.20
CA ASP A 72 14.91 15.51 -20.90
C ASP A 72 16.00 16.16 -20.04
N ILE A 73 16.12 15.77 -18.76
CA ILE A 73 17.17 16.26 -17.87
C ILE A 73 18.48 15.54 -18.21
N GLU A 74 19.46 16.29 -18.69
CA GLU A 74 20.77 15.78 -19.09
C GLU A 74 21.91 16.61 -18.50
N PRO A 75 23.07 15.98 -18.18
CA PRO A 75 24.25 16.71 -17.74
C PRO A 75 24.78 17.59 -18.85
N VAL A 76 25.25 18.79 -18.50
CA VAL A 76 25.90 19.68 -19.46
C VAL A 76 27.27 19.09 -19.84
N PRO A 77 27.53 18.80 -21.13
CA PRO A 77 28.80 18.22 -21.55
C PRO A 77 30.00 19.10 -21.16
N LYS A 78 31.04 18.48 -20.59
CA LYS A 78 32.30 19.13 -20.20
C LYS A 78 32.18 20.18 -19.09
N ASP A 79 31.10 20.17 -18.33
CA ASP A 79 30.97 21.02 -17.15
C ASP A 79 31.47 20.30 -15.88
N ALA A 80 32.58 20.78 -15.33
CA ALA A 80 33.17 20.26 -14.10
C ALA A 80 32.28 20.49 -12.86
N LYS A 81 31.29 21.39 -12.93
CA LYS A 81 30.37 21.68 -11.83
C LYS A 81 29.16 20.74 -11.79
N GLY A 82 28.98 19.89 -12.81
CA GLY A 82 27.86 18.96 -12.88
C GLY A 82 26.50 19.62 -13.08
N ASN A 83 26.43 20.77 -13.76
CA ASN A 83 25.14 21.40 -14.05
C ASN A 83 24.28 20.49 -14.93
N LEU A 84 22.97 20.54 -14.70
CA LEU A 84 21.96 19.85 -15.49
C LEU A 84 21.26 20.87 -16.39
N ARG A 85 20.89 20.43 -17.60
CA ARG A 85 19.99 21.18 -18.49
C ARG A 85 18.78 20.31 -18.80
N SER A 86 17.65 20.95 -19.09
CA SER A 86 16.43 20.24 -19.47
C SER A 86 15.62 21.02 -20.48
N ARG A 87 14.74 20.31 -21.20
CA ARG A 87 13.74 20.93 -22.07
C ARG A 87 12.55 21.39 -21.24
N VAL A 88 12.08 22.59 -21.52
CA VAL A 88 10.93 23.20 -20.85
C VAL A 88 9.84 23.44 -21.88
N TYR A 89 8.68 22.86 -21.62
CA TYR A 89 7.49 22.91 -22.46
C TYR A 89 6.51 23.88 -21.83
N HIS A 90 6.05 24.87 -22.60
CA HIS A 90 5.07 25.86 -22.15
C HIS A 90 3.72 25.59 -22.83
N PRO A 91 2.76 24.88 -22.19
CA PRO A 91 1.50 24.47 -22.81
C PRO A 91 0.75 25.59 -23.52
N ALA A 92 0.61 26.76 -22.87
CA ALA A 92 -0.05 27.92 -23.45
C ALA A 92 0.66 28.42 -24.73
N THR A 93 2.00 28.48 -24.72
CA THR A 93 2.78 28.90 -25.90
C THR A 93 2.71 27.87 -27.02
N ILE A 94 2.67 26.59 -26.69
CA ILE A 94 2.51 25.51 -27.67
C ILE A 94 1.13 25.61 -28.32
N ALA A 95 0.06 25.77 -27.53
CA ALA A 95 -1.30 25.94 -28.04
C ALA A 95 -1.41 27.14 -29.00
N ASP A 96 -0.82 28.30 -28.63
CA ASP A 96 -0.78 29.50 -29.46
C ASP A 96 -0.05 29.25 -30.80
N ARG A 97 1.13 28.60 -30.75
CA ARG A 97 1.92 28.27 -31.95
C ARG A 97 1.18 27.30 -32.88
N LEU A 98 0.45 26.34 -32.30
CA LEU A 98 -0.35 25.37 -33.05
C LEU A 98 -1.67 25.96 -33.56
N ARG A 99 -2.04 27.18 -33.12
CA ARG A 99 -3.28 27.90 -33.43
C ARG A 99 -4.53 27.13 -32.96
N LEU A 100 -4.45 26.53 -31.78
CA LEU A 100 -5.56 25.79 -31.18
C LEU A 100 -6.63 26.74 -30.60
N PRO A 101 -7.88 26.27 -30.41
CA PRO A 101 -8.95 27.06 -29.80
C PRO A 101 -8.54 27.57 -28.42
N LYS A 102 -8.80 28.85 -28.12
CA LYS A 102 -8.39 29.46 -26.83
C LYS A 102 -9.10 28.86 -25.61
N SER A 103 -10.32 28.36 -25.77
CA SER A 103 -11.12 27.71 -24.72
C SER A 103 -10.49 26.40 -24.24
N ASP A 104 -10.01 25.60 -25.20
CA ASP A 104 -9.68 24.19 -24.96
C ASP A 104 -8.17 23.93 -25.05
N GLY A 105 -7.44 24.74 -25.83
CA GLY A 105 -6.00 24.67 -25.98
C GLY A 105 -5.53 23.27 -26.39
N LEU A 106 -4.57 22.72 -25.66
CA LEU A 106 -4.06 21.37 -25.90
C LEU A 106 -5.09 20.26 -25.62
N ARG A 107 -6.14 20.51 -24.84
CA ARG A 107 -7.23 19.53 -24.63
C ARG A 107 -7.98 19.20 -25.91
N ALA A 108 -8.13 20.18 -26.81
CA ALA A 108 -8.76 19.91 -28.11
C ALA A 108 -7.93 18.90 -28.93
N LEU A 109 -6.61 19.07 -28.95
CA LEU A 109 -5.72 18.14 -29.66
C LEU A 109 -5.65 16.77 -28.98
N ALA A 110 -5.63 16.74 -27.65
CA ALA A 110 -5.64 15.50 -26.89
C ALA A 110 -6.93 14.70 -27.12
N PHE A 111 -8.08 15.36 -27.18
CA PHE A 111 -9.36 14.69 -27.43
C PHE A 111 -9.46 14.12 -28.86
N GLU A 112 -8.93 14.82 -29.86
CA GLU A 112 -8.82 14.27 -31.22
C GLU A 112 -7.93 13.01 -31.25
N LEU A 113 -6.81 13.03 -30.52
CA LEU A 113 -5.91 11.88 -30.41
C LEU A 113 -6.60 10.70 -29.72
N TYR A 114 -7.37 10.97 -28.66
CA TYR A 114 -8.16 9.98 -27.95
C TYR A 114 -9.20 9.31 -28.86
N GLN A 115 -9.91 10.10 -29.67
CA GLN A 115 -10.93 9.60 -30.60
C GLN A 115 -10.35 8.91 -31.85
N GLY A 116 -9.11 9.23 -32.23
CA GLY A 116 -8.50 8.77 -33.47
C GLY A 116 -7.01 8.44 -33.34
N PRO A 117 -6.61 7.42 -32.55
CA PRO A 117 -5.20 7.13 -32.26
C PRO A 117 -4.39 6.71 -33.52
N ASN A 118 -5.07 6.26 -34.57
CA ASN A 118 -4.44 5.81 -35.82
C ASN A 118 -4.26 6.93 -36.87
N LYS A 119 -4.78 8.14 -36.61
CA LYS A 119 -4.69 9.27 -37.55
C LYS A 119 -3.30 9.88 -37.55
N GLY A 120 -2.91 10.47 -38.67
CA GLY A 120 -1.67 11.23 -38.77
C GLY A 120 -1.74 12.53 -37.95
N PHE A 121 -0.63 12.95 -37.37
CA PHE A 121 -0.57 14.18 -36.54
C PHE A 121 -1.08 15.43 -37.27
N GLY A 122 -0.77 15.57 -38.57
CA GLY A 122 -1.23 16.72 -39.37
C GLY A 122 -2.76 16.77 -39.52
N GLU A 123 -3.40 15.61 -39.66
CA GLU A 123 -4.85 15.47 -39.73
C GLU A 123 -5.47 15.83 -38.37
N LEU A 124 -5.00 15.21 -37.29
CA LEU A 124 -5.43 15.50 -35.91
C LEU A 124 -5.32 16.99 -35.57
N LEU A 125 -4.22 17.63 -35.94
CA LEU A 125 -4.02 19.07 -35.72
C LEU A 125 -5.01 19.93 -36.53
N SER A 126 -5.31 19.54 -37.77
CA SER A 126 -6.30 20.25 -38.59
C SER A 126 -7.71 20.14 -38.01
N GLU A 127 -8.06 18.97 -37.48
CA GLU A 127 -9.36 18.70 -36.84
C GLU A 127 -9.48 19.41 -35.49
N ALA A 128 -8.43 19.40 -34.67
CA ALA A 128 -8.37 20.09 -33.38
C ALA A 128 -8.56 21.61 -33.51
N ARG A 129 -8.05 22.22 -34.59
CA ARG A 129 -8.20 23.67 -34.86
C ARG A 129 -9.65 24.10 -35.07
N VAL A 130 -10.48 23.19 -35.56
CA VAL A 130 -11.91 23.41 -35.80
C VAL A 130 -12.78 22.69 -34.77
N SER A 131 -12.17 22.14 -33.70
CA SER A 131 -12.85 21.40 -32.63
C SER A 131 -13.79 20.30 -33.15
N LYS A 132 -13.35 19.53 -34.15
CA LYS A 132 -14.22 18.57 -34.86
C LYS A 132 -14.78 17.49 -33.93
N ALA A 133 -13.94 16.78 -33.18
CA ALA A 133 -14.38 15.75 -32.23
C ALA A 133 -15.25 16.33 -31.11
N ILE A 134 -14.83 17.47 -30.53
CA ILE A 134 -15.60 18.15 -29.49
C ILE A 134 -17.02 18.47 -29.98
N SER A 135 -17.14 18.99 -31.21
CA SER A 135 -18.44 19.35 -31.79
C SER A 135 -19.28 18.13 -32.16
N SER A 136 -18.63 17.01 -32.47
CA SER A 136 -19.31 15.75 -32.83
C SER A 136 -19.80 14.99 -31.60
N GLN A 137 -19.06 15.07 -30.50
CA GLN A 137 -19.30 14.32 -29.26
C GLN A 137 -19.09 15.22 -28.02
N PRO A 138 -19.97 16.21 -27.80
CA PRO A 138 -19.81 17.15 -26.69
C PRO A 138 -19.91 16.49 -25.31
N GLU A 139 -20.73 15.44 -25.17
CA GLU A 139 -20.88 14.71 -23.90
C GLU A 139 -19.64 13.90 -23.53
N GLU A 140 -19.03 13.20 -24.49
CA GLU A 140 -17.77 12.48 -24.28
C GLU A 140 -16.62 13.44 -24.00
N TYR A 141 -16.60 14.60 -24.67
CA TYR A 141 -15.62 15.63 -24.37
C TYR A 141 -15.77 16.18 -22.96
N GLU A 142 -17.00 16.40 -22.47
CA GLU A 142 -17.22 16.85 -21.11
C GLU A 142 -16.73 15.82 -20.08
N ALA A 143 -16.97 14.53 -20.33
CA ALA A 143 -16.44 13.45 -19.50
C ALA A 143 -14.90 13.43 -19.50
N PHE A 144 -14.28 13.49 -20.68
CA PHE A 144 -12.82 13.58 -20.84
C PHE A 144 -12.24 14.80 -20.11
N ARG A 145 -12.90 15.96 -20.23
CA ARG A 145 -12.42 17.22 -19.68
C ARG A 145 -12.41 17.22 -18.15
N LYS A 146 -13.32 16.50 -17.49
CA LYS A 146 -13.42 16.42 -16.02
C LYS A 146 -12.13 15.93 -15.37
N GLU A 147 -11.38 15.05 -16.03
CA GLU A 147 -10.08 14.54 -15.53
C GLU A 147 -9.01 15.65 -15.44
N TYR A 148 -9.12 16.70 -16.26
CA TYR A 148 -8.10 17.74 -16.40
C TYR A 148 -8.54 19.11 -15.83
N VAL A 149 -9.75 19.20 -15.29
CA VAL A 149 -10.29 20.43 -14.70
C VAL A 149 -10.26 20.32 -13.18
N CYS A 150 -9.53 21.25 -12.58
CA CYS A 150 -9.41 21.40 -11.14
C CYS A 150 -10.78 21.68 -10.51
N LEU A 151 -11.33 20.71 -9.78
CA LEU A 151 -12.50 20.85 -8.90
C LEU A 151 -12.09 20.96 -7.43
N LEU A 152 -10.91 21.55 -7.16
CA LEU A 152 -10.49 21.79 -5.78
C LEU A 152 -11.46 22.80 -5.16
N ALA A 153 -12.20 22.35 -4.14
CA ALA A 153 -12.95 23.26 -3.31
C ALA A 153 -11.95 24.19 -2.62
N GLN A 154 -12.26 25.49 -2.55
CA GLN A 154 -11.54 26.38 -1.63
C GLN A 154 -11.58 25.71 -0.25
N PRO A 155 -10.43 25.50 0.41
CA PRO A 155 -10.41 24.84 1.70
C PRO A 155 -11.29 25.68 2.63
N LYS A 156 -12.47 25.15 2.98
CA LYS A 156 -13.19 25.66 4.16
C LYS A 156 -12.19 25.56 5.30
N LEU A 157 -12.11 26.59 6.13
CA LEU A 157 -11.21 26.60 7.28
C LEU A 157 -11.55 25.38 8.15
N SER A 158 -10.79 24.29 7.97
CA SER A 158 -11.06 23.04 8.65
C SER A 158 -10.70 23.23 10.12
N THR A 159 -11.65 22.97 11.00
CA THR A 159 -11.42 22.95 12.44
C THR A 159 -10.52 21.76 12.85
N GLU A 160 -10.30 20.80 11.96
CA GLU A 160 -9.52 19.58 12.17
C GLU A 160 -8.05 19.75 11.71
N ILE A 161 -7.38 20.80 12.19
CA ILE A 161 -6.00 21.14 11.77
C ILE A 161 -5.04 19.96 12.00
N ASN A 162 -5.16 19.26 13.14
CA ASN A 162 -4.27 18.13 13.45
C ASN A 162 -4.49 16.95 12.49
N MET A 163 -5.75 16.61 12.21
CA MET A 163 -6.09 15.57 11.23
C MET A 163 -5.55 15.92 9.84
N LEU A 164 -5.70 17.18 9.41
CA LEU A 164 -5.17 17.64 8.12
C LEU A 164 -3.65 17.46 8.01
N HIS A 165 -2.89 17.74 9.08
CA HIS A 165 -1.45 17.47 9.08
C HIS A 165 -1.12 15.99 8.91
N VAL A 166 -1.89 15.10 9.54
CA VAL A 166 -1.71 13.64 9.37
C VAL A 166 -2.02 13.21 7.95
N LEU A 167 -3.12 13.70 7.36
CA LEU A 167 -3.51 13.36 5.98
C LEU A 167 -2.40 13.69 4.97
N LYS A 168 -1.67 14.79 5.20
CA LYS A 168 -0.55 15.22 4.34
C LYS A 168 0.70 14.35 4.41
N VAL A 169 0.76 13.37 5.32
CA VAL A 169 1.93 12.49 5.51
C VAL A 169 1.56 11.00 5.50
N LEU A 170 0.33 10.66 5.15
CA LEU A 170 -0.10 9.27 4.99
C LEU A 170 0.61 8.59 3.82
N ASP A 171 0.75 7.27 3.88
CA ASP A 171 1.17 6.52 2.70
C ASP A 171 0.11 6.68 1.61
N PRO A 172 0.47 6.81 0.32
CA PRO A 172 -0.50 7.07 -0.75
C PRO A 172 -1.69 6.12 -0.77
N ARG A 173 -1.47 4.81 -0.57
CA ARG A 173 -2.53 3.80 -0.53
C ARG A 173 -3.46 3.91 0.68
N VAL A 174 -2.94 4.40 1.80
CA VAL A 174 -3.75 4.68 2.99
C VAL A 174 -4.53 5.97 2.80
N SER A 175 -3.91 6.99 2.21
CA SER A 175 -4.56 8.26 1.83
C SER A 175 -5.75 8.01 0.88
N GLU A 176 -5.53 7.27 -0.21
CA GLU A 176 -6.58 6.86 -1.15
C GLU A 176 -7.75 6.16 -0.46
N TYR A 177 -7.46 5.28 0.51
CA TYR A 177 -8.50 4.57 1.27
C TYR A 177 -9.31 5.52 2.17
N VAL A 178 -8.66 6.35 2.98
CA VAL A 178 -9.37 7.20 3.95
C VAL A 178 -10.14 8.34 3.28
N LEU A 179 -9.69 8.81 2.11
CA LEU A 179 -10.37 9.86 1.34
C LEU A 179 -11.66 9.38 0.65
N GLN A 180 -11.96 8.09 0.65
CA GLN A 180 -13.25 7.56 0.21
C GLN A 180 -14.36 7.78 1.25
N PHE A 181 -14.02 8.24 2.46
CA PHE A 181 -14.98 8.63 3.49
C PHE A 181 -15.29 10.13 3.38
N PRO A 182 -16.54 10.54 3.10
CA PRO A 182 -16.90 11.94 2.84
C PRO A 182 -16.46 12.91 3.94
N PHE A 183 -16.59 12.52 5.21
CA PHE A 183 -16.12 13.34 6.34
C PHE A 183 -14.61 13.65 6.28
N ILE A 184 -13.79 12.66 5.92
CA ILE A 184 -12.33 12.81 5.84
C ILE A 184 -11.95 13.58 4.57
N ALA A 185 -12.63 13.29 3.45
CA ALA A 185 -12.47 14.01 2.19
C ALA A 185 -12.74 15.51 2.34
N GLU A 186 -13.78 15.88 3.10
CA GLU A 186 -14.08 17.29 3.40
C GLU A 186 -12.97 17.95 4.22
N VAL A 187 -12.44 17.26 5.25
CA VAL A 187 -11.29 17.76 6.03
C VAL A 187 -10.07 17.99 5.14
N ALA A 188 -9.88 17.14 4.13
CA ALA A 188 -8.81 17.24 3.15
C ALA A 188 -9.05 18.32 2.07
N GLY A 189 -10.24 18.93 2.02
CA GLY A 189 -10.60 19.95 1.03
C GLY A 189 -11.03 19.39 -0.34
N GLN A 190 -11.40 18.11 -0.43
CA GLN A 190 -11.96 17.53 -1.65
C GLN A 190 -13.44 17.92 -1.84
N SER A 191 -13.87 18.12 -3.08
CA SER A 191 -15.28 18.30 -3.43
C SER A 191 -16.05 16.99 -3.31
N LEU A 192 -17.23 17.04 -2.66
CA LEU A 192 -18.14 15.91 -2.47
C LEU A 192 -18.65 15.29 -3.80
N GLU A 193 -18.53 16.01 -4.91
CA GLU A 193 -18.98 15.54 -6.24
C GLU A 193 -18.11 14.40 -6.82
N TYR A 194 -16.92 14.17 -6.27
CA TYR A 194 -15.99 13.15 -6.75
C TYR A 194 -16.23 11.75 -6.16
N ASN A 195 -17.03 11.66 -5.09
CA ASN A 195 -17.21 10.45 -4.31
C ASN A 195 -18.68 10.03 -4.29
N THR A 196 -19.15 9.27 -5.30
CA THR A 196 -20.21 8.26 -5.11
C THR A 196 -20.52 7.51 -6.40
N SER A 197 -20.10 6.25 -6.47
CA SER A 197 -20.81 5.22 -7.22
C SER A 197 -20.67 3.85 -6.57
N ASP A 198 -19.55 3.58 -5.90
CA ASP A 198 -19.35 2.33 -5.16
C ASP A 198 -19.70 2.48 -3.66
N PRO A 199 -20.64 1.68 -3.10
CA PRO A 199 -20.89 1.66 -1.67
C PRO A 199 -19.69 1.16 -0.85
N THR A 200 -18.79 0.38 -1.45
CA THR A 200 -17.69 -0.29 -0.76
C THR A 200 -16.38 0.43 -1.00
N PRO A 201 -15.64 0.84 0.06
CA PRO A 201 -14.34 1.45 -0.11
C PRO A 201 -13.32 0.44 -0.65
N HIS A 202 -12.41 0.90 -1.50
CA HIS A 202 -11.35 0.12 -2.10
C HIS A 202 -9.99 0.48 -1.50
N ILE A 203 -9.09 -0.51 -1.41
CA ILE A 203 -7.68 -0.26 -1.12
C ILE A 203 -6.80 -1.13 -1.99
N PHE A 204 -5.71 -0.55 -2.50
CA PHE A 204 -4.74 -1.25 -3.35
C PHE A 204 -3.48 -1.54 -2.56
N LEU A 205 -3.24 -2.82 -2.29
CA LEU A 205 -2.03 -3.23 -1.60
C LEU A 205 -0.82 -3.15 -2.53
N PRO A 206 0.36 -2.75 -2.00
CA PRO A 206 1.60 -2.87 -2.72
C PRO A 206 1.85 -4.29 -3.24
N PHE A 207 2.47 -4.39 -4.41
CA PHE A 207 2.90 -5.67 -4.95
C PHE A 207 3.99 -6.26 -4.06
N LEU A 208 3.84 -7.48 -3.57
CA LEU A 208 4.91 -8.20 -2.87
C LEU A 208 5.52 -9.23 -3.81
N PHE A 209 6.83 -9.44 -3.72
CA PHE A 209 7.51 -10.45 -4.52
C PHE A 209 7.34 -11.84 -3.88
N ASP A 210 6.13 -12.39 -3.98
CA ASP A 210 5.74 -13.66 -3.40
C ASP A 210 5.58 -14.78 -4.46
N TYR A 211 5.44 -16.02 -4.00
CA TYR A 211 5.38 -17.18 -4.89
C TYR A 211 3.95 -17.41 -5.42
N PRO A 212 3.70 -17.35 -6.75
CA PRO A 212 2.34 -17.33 -7.32
C PRO A 212 1.45 -18.55 -7.09
N LEU A 213 2.06 -19.68 -6.71
CA LEU A 213 1.38 -20.94 -6.45
C LEU A 213 1.08 -21.15 -4.95
N ARG A 214 1.58 -20.28 -4.07
CA ARG A 214 1.26 -20.28 -2.64
C ARG A 214 0.14 -19.28 -2.33
N THR A 215 -0.39 -19.41 -1.12
CA THR A 215 -1.26 -18.41 -0.52
C THR A 215 -0.56 -17.05 -0.52
N ASN A 216 -1.29 -16.01 -0.91
CA ASN A 216 -0.75 -14.64 -1.00
C ASN A 216 -0.11 -14.22 0.33
N ALA A 217 1.05 -13.55 0.27
CA ALA A 217 1.81 -13.14 1.45
C ALA A 217 1.04 -12.22 2.42
N TRP A 218 0.09 -11.44 1.91
CA TRP A 218 -0.77 -10.55 2.70
C TRP A 218 -1.76 -11.29 3.60
N GLU A 219 -1.91 -12.61 3.46
CA GLU A 219 -2.94 -13.36 4.17
C GLU A 219 -2.65 -13.53 5.66
N MET A 220 -1.38 -13.64 6.05
CA MET A 220 -0.99 -13.89 7.45
C MET A 220 -1.34 -12.71 8.36
N SER A 221 -1.37 -11.50 7.80
CA SER A 221 -1.64 -10.25 8.51
C SER A 221 -3.02 -9.67 8.22
N ARG A 222 -3.93 -10.45 7.64
CA ARG A 222 -5.28 -10.01 7.24
C ARG A 222 -6.06 -9.37 8.40
N ALA A 223 -6.05 -9.99 9.57
CA ALA A 223 -6.81 -9.51 10.73
C ALA A 223 -6.37 -8.10 11.18
N ILE A 224 -5.07 -7.80 11.09
CA ILE A 224 -4.52 -6.47 11.39
C ILE A 224 -5.09 -5.42 10.43
N ARG A 225 -5.16 -5.74 9.13
CA ARG A 225 -5.72 -4.82 8.13
C ARG A 225 -7.23 -4.65 8.29
N GLN A 226 -7.97 -5.72 8.57
CA GLN A 226 -9.41 -5.63 8.86
C GLN A 226 -9.69 -4.69 10.04
N LEU A 227 -8.90 -4.79 11.12
CA LEU A 227 -8.98 -3.85 12.23
C LEU A 227 -8.63 -2.43 11.79
N ALA A 228 -7.53 -2.25 11.05
CA ALA A 228 -7.10 -0.93 10.60
C ALA A 228 -8.17 -0.23 9.76
N TYR A 229 -8.84 -0.95 8.87
CA TYR A 229 -9.94 -0.44 8.05
C TYR A 229 -11.17 -0.14 8.93
N GLY A 230 -11.54 -1.07 9.82
CA GLY A 230 -12.68 -0.92 10.74
C GLY A 230 -12.56 0.26 11.71
N LEU A 231 -11.34 0.63 12.11
CA LEU A 231 -11.09 1.77 13.01
C LEU A 231 -11.62 3.10 12.46
N ILE A 232 -11.67 3.28 11.13
CA ILE A 232 -12.22 4.50 10.53
C ILE A 232 -13.70 4.70 10.93
N ASN A 233 -14.46 3.63 11.14
CA ASN A 233 -15.86 3.73 11.58
C ASN A 233 -16.05 4.38 12.95
N LEU A 234 -15.00 4.47 13.78
CA LEU A 234 -15.06 5.16 15.08
C LEU A 234 -15.15 6.68 14.94
N ILE A 235 -14.66 7.25 13.82
CA ILE A 235 -14.67 8.69 13.56
C ILE A 235 -15.63 9.08 12.43
N SER A 236 -16.12 8.10 11.67
CA SER A 236 -17.12 8.31 10.63
C SER A 236 -18.54 8.49 11.22
N PRO A 237 -19.34 9.42 10.66
CA PRO A 237 -20.78 9.48 10.90
C PRO A 237 -21.48 8.14 10.63
N GLU A 238 -22.59 7.86 11.33
CA GLU A 238 -23.24 6.54 11.29
C GLU A 238 -23.69 6.12 9.89
N ASP A 239 -24.18 7.07 9.10
CA ASP A 239 -24.60 6.91 7.71
C ASP A 239 -23.44 6.67 6.74
N GLN A 240 -22.20 6.95 7.16
CA GLN A 240 -20.98 6.77 6.36
C GLN A 240 -20.15 5.57 6.81
N ARG A 241 -20.53 4.88 7.88
CA ARG A 241 -19.85 3.68 8.35
C ARG A 241 -19.93 2.57 7.30
N LYS A 242 -18.87 1.80 7.18
CA LYS A 242 -18.75 0.71 6.20
C LYS A 242 -18.70 -0.63 6.91
N SER A 243 -19.41 -1.62 6.41
CA SER A 243 -19.34 -3.00 6.88
C SER A 243 -18.27 -3.81 6.14
N THR A 244 -17.90 -3.38 4.94
CA THR A 244 -16.92 -4.09 4.10
C THR A 244 -15.92 -3.15 3.46
N VAL A 245 -14.82 -3.73 2.96
CA VAL A 245 -13.80 -3.05 2.15
C VAL A 245 -13.29 -4.02 1.09
N PHE A 246 -13.06 -3.54 -0.11
CA PHE A 246 -12.52 -4.35 -1.20
C PHE A 246 -11.00 -4.15 -1.32
N GLU A 247 -10.26 -5.18 -0.96
CA GLU A 247 -8.80 -5.19 -0.98
C GLU A 247 -8.30 -5.76 -2.31
N HIS A 248 -7.72 -4.90 -3.14
CA HIS A 248 -7.02 -5.28 -4.37
C HIS A 248 -5.61 -5.72 -4.05
N ASN A 249 -5.21 -6.87 -4.58
CA ASN A 249 -3.84 -7.37 -4.47
C ASN A 249 -3.33 -7.83 -5.83
N ARG A 250 -2.02 -7.72 -6.00
CA ARG A 250 -1.33 -8.22 -7.18
C ARG A 250 -0.36 -9.30 -6.76
N GLN A 251 -0.55 -10.48 -7.32
CA GLN A 251 0.39 -11.60 -7.26
C GLN A 251 0.90 -11.82 -8.69
N GLN A 252 2.13 -12.29 -8.91
CA GLN A 252 2.60 -12.42 -10.30
C GLN A 252 1.67 -13.30 -11.14
N GLY A 253 1.20 -12.78 -12.28
CA GLY A 253 0.26 -13.46 -13.17
C GLY A 253 -1.19 -13.51 -12.71
N LYS A 254 -1.55 -12.91 -11.56
CA LYS A 254 -2.92 -12.82 -11.05
C LYS A 254 -3.22 -11.40 -10.59
N LEU A 255 -4.14 -10.74 -11.28
CA LEU A 255 -4.81 -9.54 -10.78
C LEU A 255 -6.08 -10.01 -10.08
N GLY A 256 -6.23 -9.66 -8.82
CA GLY A 256 -7.38 -10.06 -8.03
C GLY A 256 -7.70 -9.08 -6.93
N GLY A 257 -8.82 -9.31 -6.29
CA GLY A 257 -9.19 -8.61 -5.08
C GLY A 257 -10.20 -9.42 -4.31
N ARG A 258 -10.49 -8.96 -3.10
CA ARG A 258 -11.42 -9.63 -2.21
C ARG A 258 -12.14 -8.61 -1.36
N GLU A 259 -13.39 -8.90 -1.10
CA GLU A 259 -14.13 -8.18 -0.09
C GLU A 259 -13.78 -8.73 1.30
N LEU A 260 -13.46 -7.83 2.22
CA LEU A 260 -13.17 -8.10 3.62
C LEU A 260 -14.29 -7.53 4.47
N GLN A 261 -14.77 -8.34 5.42
CA GLN A 261 -15.70 -7.87 6.45
C GLN A 261 -14.94 -7.07 7.50
N LEU A 262 -15.47 -5.92 7.88
CA LEU A 262 -14.93 -5.06 8.91
C LEU A 262 -15.50 -5.46 10.27
N PRO A 263 -14.72 -5.36 11.36
CA PRO A 263 -15.25 -5.59 12.70
C PRO A 263 -16.29 -4.53 13.04
N GLU A 264 -17.35 -4.95 13.75
CA GLU A 264 -18.28 -4.01 14.34
C GLU A 264 -17.58 -3.13 15.39
N THR A 265 -18.09 -1.91 15.58
CA THR A 265 -17.50 -0.94 16.51
C THR A 265 -17.45 -1.46 17.96
N SER A 266 -18.36 -2.34 18.34
CA SER A 266 -18.41 -3.05 19.63
C SER A 266 -17.23 -4.00 19.86
N HIS A 267 -16.71 -4.64 18.81
CA HIS A 267 -15.63 -5.63 18.88
C HIS A 267 -14.23 -5.03 18.75
N ILE A 268 -14.12 -3.79 18.26
CA ILE A 268 -12.83 -3.09 18.10
C ILE A 268 -12.02 -3.02 19.40
N PRO A 269 -12.58 -2.67 20.57
CA PRO A 269 -11.81 -2.55 21.80
C PRO A 269 -11.11 -3.84 22.22
N GLU A 270 -11.78 -4.98 22.05
CA GLU A 270 -11.23 -6.31 22.33
C GLU A 270 -10.12 -6.65 21.33
N ALA A 271 -10.35 -6.47 20.03
CA ALA A 271 -9.35 -6.71 19.00
C ALA A 271 -8.06 -5.90 19.22
N CYS A 272 -8.19 -4.63 19.63
CA CYS A 272 -7.05 -3.80 19.99
C CYS A 272 -6.31 -4.35 21.22
N SER A 273 -7.04 -4.78 22.24
CA SER A 273 -6.47 -5.34 23.47
C SER A 273 -5.71 -6.63 23.20
N ASN A 274 -6.22 -7.50 22.32
CA ASN A 274 -5.56 -8.75 21.92
C ASN A 274 -4.24 -8.49 21.21
N ILE A 275 -4.18 -7.52 20.28
CA ILE A 275 -2.93 -7.14 19.62
C ILE A 275 -1.93 -6.59 20.63
N VAL A 276 -2.36 -5.69 21.52
CA VAL A 276 -1.48 -5.15 22.58
C VAL A 276 -0.93 -6.26 23.46
N ALA A 277 -1.78 -7.22 23.87
CA ALA A 277 -1.36 -8.35 24.68
C ALA A 277 -0.31 -9.20 23.97
N VAL A 278 -0.46 -9.48 22.67
CA VAL A 278 0.54 -10.21 21.88
C VAL A 278 1.86 -9.43 21.81
N LEU A 279 1.82 -8.12 21.54
CA LEU A 279 3.01 -7.27 21.48
C LEU A 279 3.77 -7.25 22.82
N GLU A 280 3.05 -7.15 23.94
CA GLU A 280 3.66 -7.13 25.28
C GLU A 280 4.22 -8.49 25.66
N GLN A 281 3.49 -9.57 25.36
CA GLN A 281 3.93 -10.94 25.61
C GLN A 281 5.17 -11.32 24.80
N MET A 282 5.25 -10.85 23.55
CA MET A 282 6.45 -11.01 22.72
C MET A 282 7.62 -10.20 23.29
N GLY A 283 7.40 -8.91 23.53
CA GLY A 283 8.44 -8.02 24.05
C GLY A 283 9.01 -8.48 25.39
N ALA A 284 8.20 -9.08 26.26
CA ALA A 284 8.64 -9.60 27.55
C ALA A 284 9.46 -10.89 27.48
N ARG A 285 9.28 -11.70 26.42
CA ARG A 285 9.96 -13.00 26.26
C ARG A 285 11.20 -12.93 25.37
N LEU A 286 11.31 -11.91 24.51
CA LEU A 286 12.47 -11.72 23.66
C LEU A 286 13.68 -11.23 24.46
N PRO A 287 14.90 -11.69 24.10
CA PRO A 287 16.12 -11.21 24.75
C PRO A 287 16.33 -9.70 24.46
N PRO A 288 16.78 -8.91 25.45
CA PRO A 288 17.09 -7.50 25.22
C PRO A 288 18.22 -7.36 24.20
N SER A 289 18.03 -6.47 23.22
CA SER A 289 19.01 -6.22 22.16
C SER A 289 19.02 -4.74 21.76
N PRO A 290 20.11 -4.24 21.14
CA PRO A 290 20.13 -2.90 20.54
C PRO A 290 19.09 -2.71 19.43
N THR A 291 18.55 -3.79 18.88
CA THR A 291 17.53 -3.80 17.83
C THR A 291 16.19 -4.33 18.32
N SER A 292 15.91 -4.18 19.63
CA SER A 292 14.74 -4.74 20.31
C SER A 292 13.41 -4.45 19.61
N GLU A 293 13.22 -3.24 19.06
CA GLU A 293 12.01 -2.88 18.31
C GLU A 293 11.87 -3.69 17.02
N MET A 294 12.92 -3.74 16.19
CA MET A 294 12.92 -4.54 14.96
C MET A 294 12.70 -6.02 15.25
N ASP A 295 13.31 -6.53 16.33
CA ASP A 295 13.21 -7.92 16.73
C ASP A 295 11.78 -8.26 17.19
N LEU A 296 11.10 -7.33 17.88
CA LEU A 296 9.69 -7.46 18.25
C LEU A 296 8.80 -7.62 17.00
N TRP A 297 8.92 -6.73 16.01
CA TRP A 297 8.07 -6.78 14.82
C TRP A 297 8.36 -7.99 13.93
N LEU A 298 9.63 -8.43 13.88
CA LEU A 298 9.99 -9.67 13.21
C LEU A 298 9.39 -10.89 13.92
N ALA A 299 9.42 -10.93 15.26
CA ALA A 299 8.80 -12.00 16.04
C ALA A 299 7.26 -12.02 15.89
N VAL A 300 6.63 -10.86 15.77
CA VAL A 300 5.19 -10.75 15.50
C VAL A 300 4.85 -11.30 14.11
N ALA A 301 5.68 -11.03 13.09
CA ALA A 301 5.48 -11.61 11.77
C ALA A 301 5.62 -13.15 11.78
N VAL A 302 6.61 -13.68 12.53
CA VAL A 302 6.76 -15.13 12.78
C VAL A 302 5.52 -15.70 13.47
N TYR A 303 5.00 -15.01 14.48
CA TYR A 303 3.77 -15.40 15.16
C TYR A 303 2.57 -15.47 14.23
N GLN A 304 2.41 -14.50 13.33
CA GLN A 304 1.31 -14.51 12.35
C GLN A 304 1.42 -15.66 11.35
N ASP A 305 2.63 -16.05 10.92
CA ASP A 305 2.83 -17.25 10.10
C ASP A 305 2.38 -18.51 10.86
N ILE A 306 2.81 -18.68 12.11
CA ILE A 306 2.47 -19.86 12.93
C ILE A 306 0.97 -19.89 13.26
N GLU A 307 0.40 -18.77 13.70
CA GLU A 307 -1.02 -18.66 14.05
C GLU A 307 -1.90 -19.01 12.84
N TRP A 308 -1.63 -18.40 11.69
CA TRP A 308 -2.42 -18.63 10.49
C TRP A 308 -2.27 -20.07 10.00
N THR A 309 -1.05 -20.61 9.98
CA THR A 309 -0.82 -21.98 9.50
C THR A 309 -1.42 -23.03 10.43
N HIS A 310 -1.37 -22.81 11.74
CA HIS A 310 -2.07 -23.64 12.73
C HIS A 310 -3.59 -23.63 12.52
N GLN A 311 -4.21 -22.45 12.39
CA GLN A 311 -5.65 -22.32 12.14
C GLN A 311 -6.10 -22.97 10.82
N ASN A 312 -5.20 -23.06 9.83
CA ASN A 312 -5.48 -23.61 8.50
C ASN A 312 -4.94 -25.03 8.30
N SER A 313 -4.45 -25.70 9.35
CA SER A 313 -3.88 -27.05 9.30
C SER A 313 -2.77 -27.20 8.23
N LYS A 314 -1.92 -26.18 8.10
CA LYS A 314 -0.78 -26.13 7.16
C LYS A 314 0.54 -26.09 7.94
N PRO A 315 1.66 -26.51 7.34
CA PRO A 315 2.98 -26.32 7.94
C PRO A 315 3.40 -24.84 7.89
N ALA A 316 3.95 -24.33 8.99
CA ALA A 316 4.52 -23.00 9.08
C ALA A 316 5.72 -22.85 8.14
N LEU A 317 5.81 -21.75 7.38
CA LEU A 317 6.94 -21.53 6.48
C LEU A 317 8.23 -21.34 7.28
N VAL A 318 8.16 -20.67 8.44
CA VAL A 318 9.33 -20.47 9.32
C VAL A 318 9.97 -21.80 9.75
N GLN A 319 9.16 -22.85 9.98
CA GLN A 319 9.65 -24.18 10.35
C GLN A 319 10.34 -24.87 9.16
N LEU A 320 9.75 -24.79 7.97
CA LEU A 320 10.34 -25.34 6.73
C LEU A 320 11.67 -24.67 6.40
N ILE A 321 11.76 -23.36 6.57
CA ILE A 321 12.96 -22.58 6.26
C ILE A 321 14.05 -22.81 7.30
N SER A 322 13.70 -22.95 8.58
CA SER A 322 14.67 -23.24 9.64
C SER A 322 15.44 -24.54 9.38
N GLN A 323 14.79 -25.54 8.78
CA GLN A 323 15.45 -26.77 8.31
C GLN A 323 16.37 -26.53 7.11
N GLN A 324 15.98 -25.65 6.18
CA GLN A 324 16.82 -25.26 5.03
C GLN A 324 18.04 -24.44 5.46
N LEU A 325 17.92 -23.60 6.49
CA LEU A 325 19.01 -22.76 6.98
C LEU A 325 20.18 -23.59 7.54
N LEU A 326 19.88 -24.71 8.21
CA LEU A 326 20.90 -25.68 8.67
C LEU A 326 21.72 -26.25 7.50
N LEU A 327 21.12 -26.39 6.31
CA LEU A 327 21.79 -26.88 5.10
C LEU A 327 22.58 -25.77 4.39
N LEU A 328 22.18 -24.51 4.54
CA LEU A 328 22.85 -23.35 3.97
C LEU A 328 24.07 -22.90 4.78
N GLU A 329 24.11 -23.19 6.09
CA GLU A 329 25.27 -22.94 6.96
C GLU A 329 26.52 -23.75 6.53
N ASP A 330 26.36 -24.80 5.73
CA ASP A 330 27.43 -25.71 5.28
C ASP A 330 28.03 -25.34 3.90
N GLN A 331 27.48 -24.33 3.20
CA GLN A 331 27.93 -23.94 1.86
C GLN A 331 28.36 -22.47 1.78
N SER A 332 29.62 -22.23 1.38
CA SER A 332 30.28 -20.92 1.30
C SER A 332 29.76 -19.97 0.21
N ASN A 333 28.59 -20.25 -0.40
CA ASN A 333 28.05 -19.48 -1.52
C ASN A 333 26.55 -19.16 -1.28
N SER A 334 26.29 -18.28 -0.31
CA SER A 334 24.96 -18.04 0.27
C SER A 334 23.96 -17.30 -0.64
N GLU A 335 24.43 -16.57 -1.66
CA GLU A 335 23.55 -15.75 -2.52
C GLU A 335 22.89 -16.54 -3.66
N LYS A 336 23.40 -17.72 -4.00
CA LYS A 336 22.88 -18.54 -5.12
C LYS A 336 21.75 -19.50 -4.74
N ASN A 337 21.33 -19.52 -3.47
CA ASN A 337 20.46 -20.56 -2.91
C ASN A 337 19.12 -20.05 -2.34
N LEU A 338 18.68 -18.83 -2.68
CA LEU A 338 17.36 -18.34 -2.26
C LEU A 338 16.26 -19.20 -2.90
N THR A 339 15.54 -19.96 -2.08
CA THR A 339 14.40 -20.77 -2.50
C THR A 339 13.14 -19.92 -2.57
N TRP A 340 12.14 -20.34 -3.35
CA TRP A 340 10.82 -19.69 -3.37
C TRP A 340 10.13 -19.69 -2.00
N ASP A 341 10.43 -20.65 -1.13
CA ASP A 341 9.88 -20.68 0.22
C ASP A 341 10.46 -19.56 1.08
N ILE A 342 11.78 -19.32 0.97
CA ILE A 342 12.44 -18.19 1.63
C ILE A 342 11.86 -16.86 1.13
N LEU A 343 11.73 -16.69 -0.19
CA LEU A 343 11.16 -15.48 -0.79
C LEU A 343 9.71 -15.26 -0.34
N GLN A 344 8.90 -16.32 -0.30
CA GLN A 344 7.53 -16.24 0.19
C GLN A 344 7.47 -15.78 1.64
N PHE A 345 8.34 -16.29 2.50
CA PHE A 345 8.35 -15.93 3.91
C PHE A 345 8.84 -14.49 4.14
N MET A 346 9.84 -14.04 3.38
CA MET A 346 10.24 -12.63 3.40
C MET A 346 9.10 -11.71 2.96
N ALA A 347 8.37 -12.08 1.90
CA ALA A 347 7.16 -11.35 1.50
C ALA A 347 6.08 -11.36 2.59
N GLN A 348 5.92 -12.45 3.36
CA GLN A 348 4.99 -12.48 4.50
C GLN A 348 5.42 -11.54 5.63
N ILE A 349 6.73 -11.43 5.91
CA ILE A 349 7.28 -10.46 6.87
C ILE A 349 7.00 -9.03 6.41
N GLU A 350 7.28 -8.71 5.14
CA GLU A 350 6.97 -7.41 4.55
C GLU A 350 5.48 -7.08 4.62
N GLY A 351 4.63 -8.05 4.29
CA GLY A 351 3.18 -7.91 4.34
C GLY A 351 2.65 -7.74 5.78
N SER A 352 3.27 -8.39 6.76
CA SER A 352 2.98 -8.20 8.18
C SER A 352 3.33 -6.78 8.63
N TYR A 353 4.57 -6.37 8.37
CA TYR A 353 5.08 -5.05 8.72
C TYR A 353 4.21 -3.93 8.14
N HIS A 354 3.93 -4.00 6.84
CA HIS A 354 3.14 -2.97 6.18
C HIS A 354 1.68 -2.96 6.66
N SER A 355 1.12 -4.11 7.07
CA SER A 355 -0.21 -4.14 7.69
C SER A 355 -0.25 -3.39 9.04
N PHE A 356 0.81 -3.53 9.85
CA PHE A 356 0.94 -2.74 11.07
C PHE A 356 1.22 -1.26 10.79
N ARG A 357 1.88 -0.94 9.67
CA ARG A 357 2.04 0.45 9.22
C ARG A 357 0.70 1.10 8.85
N ILE A 358 -0.16 0.39 8.12
CA ILE A 358 -1.54 0.84 7.83
C ILE A 358 -2.26 1.09 9.16
N LEU A 359 -2.18 0.15 10.11
CA LEU A 359 -2.79 0.30 11.43
C LEU A 359 -2.23 1.51 12.20
N LYS A 360 -0.91 1.71 12.22
CA LYS A 360 -0.26 2.88 12.82
C LYS A 360 -0.80 4.17 12.22
N GLN A 361 -0.78 4.30 10.89
CA GLN A 361 -1.26 5.49 10.19
C GLN A 361 -2.74 5.76 10.45
N THR A 362 -3.58 4.74 10.47
CA THR A 362 -4.99 4.90 10.86
C THR A 362 -5.14 5.36 12.30
N THR A 363 -4.42 4.76 13.26
CA THR A 363 -4.51 5.20 14.67
C THR A 363 -3.99 6.62 14.88
N ASN A 364 -2.97 7.07 14.12
CA ASN A 364 -2.50 8.45 14.11
C ASN A 364 -3.60 9.41 13.62
N LEU A 365 -4.36 9.00 12.61
CA LEU A 365 -5.49 9.79 12.09
C LEU A 365 -6.61 9.91 13.15
N LEU A 366 -6.97 8.81 13.80
CA LEU A 366 -7.98 8.78 14.86
C LEU A 366 -7.60 9.68 16.04
N THR A 367 -6.37 9.57 16.52
CA THR A 367 -5.85 10.36 17.67
C THR A 367 -5.67 11.83 17.35
N SER A 368 -5.59 12.20 16.07
CA SER A 368 -5.52 13.58 15.61
C SER A 368 -6.90 14.19 15.29
N SER A 369 -7.97 13.43 15.46
CA SER A 369 -9.35 13.88 15.28
C SER A 369 -9.92 14.54 16.54
N ARG A 370 -10.96 15.38 16.39
CA ARG A 370 -11.77 15.86 17.52
C ARG A 370 -12.37 14.76 18.40
N PHE A 371 -12.46 13.53 17.89
CA PHE A 371 -13.08 12.40 18.59
C PHE A 371 -12.11 11.65 19.51
N VAL A 372 -10.86 12.09 19.65
CA VAL A 372 -9.84 11.43 20.47
C VAL A 372 -10.30 11.10 21.90
N ASN A 373 -11.08 11.99 22.53
CA ASN A 373 -11.59 11.81 23.89
C ASN A 373 -12.70 10.75 23.99
N SER A 374 -13.33 10.41 22.86
CA SER A 374 -14.38 9.39 22.77
C SER A 374 -13.81 8.03 22.34
N LEU A 375 -12.51 7.93 22.03
CA LEU A 375 -11.90 6.68 21.61
C LEU A 375 -11.78 5.70 22.78
N PRO A 376 -11.99 4.40 22.55
CA PRO A 376 -11.76 3.39 23.57
C PRO A 376 -10.30 3.42 24.08
N PRO A 377 -10.05 3.25 25.39
CA PRO A 377 -8.69 3.26 25.94
C PRO A 377 -7.75 2.23 25.30
N SER A 378 -8.27 1.09 24.84
CA SER A 378 -7.47 0.07 24.14
C SER A 378 -6.95 0.54 22.79
N VAL A 379 -7.66 1.45 22.09
CA VAL A 379 -7.19 2.08 20.85
C VAL A 379 -6.02 3.01 21.13
N LEU A 380 -6.09 3.80 22.20
CA LEU A 380 -5.00 4.69 22.62
C LEU A 380 -3.75 3.90 23.03
N ARG A 381 -3.92 2.84 23.82
CA ARG A 381 -2.82 1.94 24.20
C ARG A 381 -2.20 1.24 22.99
N LEU A 382 -3.01 0.82 22.02
CA LEU A 382 -2.52 0.26 20.77
C LEU A 382 -1.72 1.29 19.97
N HIS A 383 -2.22 2.53 19.85
CA HIS A 383 -1.53 3.64 19.19
C HIS A 383 -0.14 3.89 19.80
N GLU A 384 -0.02 3.90 21.13
CA GLU A 384 1.26 4.05 21.83
C GLU A 384 2.26 2.93 21.45
N LYS A 385 1.81 1.67 21.45
CA LYS A 385 2.67 0.54 21.06
C LYS A 385 3.09 0.61 19.59
N LEU A 386 2.22 1.09 18.71
CA LEU A 386 2.52 1.24 17.28
C LEU A 386 3.54 2.35 16.99
N GLN A 387 3.76 3.29 17.92
CA GLN A 387 4.83 4.27 17.74
C GLN A 387 6.22 3.61 17.69
N LEU A 388 6.39 2.46 18.34
CA LEU A 388 7.60 1.63 18.31
C LEU A 388 7.79 0.88 16.98
N LEU A 389 6.87 1.01 16.01
CA LEU A 389 7.08 0.46 14.67
C LEU A 389 8.21 1.23 13.98
N PRO A 390 9.28 0.53 13.52
CA PRO A 390 10.42 1.16 12.87
C PRO A 390 10.07 1.97 11.61
N SER A 391 11.07 2.67 11.08
CA SER A 391 10.97 3.31 9.75
C SER A 391 11.03 2.27 8.63
N LEU A 392 10.38 2.55 7.50
CA LEU A 392 10.51 1.75 6.27
C LEU A 392 11.97 1.60 5.81
N SER A 393 12.80 2.61 6.07
CA SER A 393 14.24 2.57 5.76
C SER A 393 15.00 1.48 6.53
N SER A 394 14.43 0.99 7.64
CA SER A 394 14.99 -0.10 8.43
C SER A 394 14.52 -1.49 7.99
N ILE A 395 13.54 -1.56 7.08
CA ILE A 395 13.11 -2.85 6.51
C ILE A 395 14.27 -3.45 5.75
N GLN A 396 14.48 -4.74 5.99
CA GLN A 396 15.56 -5.51 5.41
C GLN A 396 15.23 -5.84 3.95
N ASP A 397 16.11 -5.44 3.04
CA ASP A 397 16.06 -5.82 1.63
C ASP A 397 16.33 -7.33 1.44
N ILE A 398 15.99 -7.87 0.27
CA ILE A 398 16.26 -9.25 -0.13
C ILE A 398 17.73 -9.64 0.06
N SER A 399 18.66 -8.70 -0.06
CA SER A 399 20.09 -8.89 0.21
C SER A 399 20.39 -9.26 1.68
N GLN A 400 19.52 -8.90 2.62
CA GLN A 400 19.65 -9.16 4.05
C GLN A 400 18.89 -10.41 4.52
N THR A 401 18.20 -11.12 3.62
CA THR A 401 17.37 -12.30 3.93
C THR A 401 18.07 -13.31 4.86
N ILE A 402 19.33 -13.65 4.56
CA ILE A 402 20.07 -14.64 5.37
C ILE A 402 20.36 -14.10 6.78
N VAL A 403 20.62 -12.80 6.92
CA VAL A 403 20.81 -12.15 8.22
C VAL A 403 19.50 -12.19 9.02
N THR A 404 18.36 -11.92 8.37
CA THR A 404 17.02 -12.04 8.96
C THR A 404 16.78 -13.43 9.53
N LEU A 405 17.02 -14.48 8.73
CA LEU A 405 16.75 -15.86 9.11
C LEU A 405 17.64 -16.31 10.28
N ARG A 406 18.93 -15.94 10.26
CA ARG A 406 19.84 -16.22 11.38
C ARG A 406 19.37 -15.53 12.66
N ARG A 407 18.88 -14.29 12.54
CA ARG A 407 18.35 -13.54 13.67
C ARG A 407 17.13 -14.22 14.29
N ILE A 408 16.15 -14.62 13.47
CA ILE A 408 14.95 -15.36 13.93
C ILE A 408 15.33 -16.59 14.77
N LYS A 409 16.31 -17.37 14.28
CA LYS A 409 16.83 -18.56 14.97
C LYS A 409 17.58 -18.19 16.25
N ALA A 410 18.46 -17.18 16.21
CA ALA A 410 19.29 -16.79 17.34
C ALA A 410 18.48 -16.23 18.53
N THR A 411 17.33 -15.61 18.28
CA THR A 411 16.46 -15.04 19.32
C THR A 411 15.25 -15.92 19.65
N ALA A 412 15.23 -17.18 19.20
CA ALA A 412 14.17 -18.16 19.49
C ALA A 412 12.74 -17.62 19.26
N MET A 413 12.53 -16.85 18.17
CA MET A 413 11.24 -16.18 17.93
C MET A 413 10.13 -17.19 17.63
N SER A 414 10.48 -18.29 16.94
CA SER A 414 9.53 -19.35 16.62
C SER A 414 9.05 -20.04 17.89
N GLU A 415 9.96 -20.44 18.77
CA GLU A 415 9.67 -21.08 20.05
C GLU A 415 8.76 -20.18 20.90
N THR A 416 9.13 -18.90 21.02
CA THR A 416 8.36 -17.89 21.74
C THR A 416 6.93 -17.77 21.19
N ALA A 417 6.75 -17.79 19.87
CA ALA A 417 5.44 -17.75 19.25
C ALA A 417 4.60 -19.00 19.54
N HIS A 418 5.19 -20.20 19.51
CA HIS A 418 4.49 -21.44 19.85
C HIS A 418 4.02 -21.44 21.31
N GLU A 419 4.85 -20.96 22.23
CA GLU A 419 4.51 -20.83 23.65
C GLU A 419 3.32 -19.88 23.87
N ILE A 420 3.31 -18.72 23.21
CA ILE A 420 2.21 -17.76 23.30
C ILE A 420 0.91 -18.35 22.74
N LEU A 421 1.00 -19.09 21.64
CA LEU A 421 -0.15 -19.74 21.00
C LEU A 421 -0.59 -21.02 21.73
N GLY A 422 0.18 -21.52 22.70
CA GLY A 422 -0.09 -22.79 23.38
C GLY A 422 0.04 -24.01 22.46
N ILE A 423 0.84 -23.92 21.39
CA ILE A 423 1.01 -25.00 20.41
C ILE A 423 2.18 -25.90 20.86
N VAL A 424 1.89 -27.17 21.10
CA VAL A 424 2.92 -28.17 21.42
C VAL A 424 3.66 -28.57 20.14
N LEU A 425 4.95 -28.27 20.07
CA LEU A 425 5.82 -28.76 19.00
C LEU A 425 5.93 -30.29 19.08
N PRO A 426 5.73 -31.02 17.98
CA PRO A 426 6.05 -32.44 17.95
C PRO A 426 7.55 -32.62 18.24
N GLU A 427 7.90 -33.49 19.19
CA GLU A 427 9.30 -33.88 19.40
C GLU A 427 9.87 -34.40 18.08
N VAL A 428 10.86 -33.69 17.55
CA VAL A 428 11.55 -34.07 16.31
C VAL A 428 12.38 -35.32 16.60
N SER A 429 11.79 -36.49 16.40
CA SER A 429 12.52 -37.76 16.39
C SER A 429 13.41 -37.80 15.14
N ALA A 430 14.71 -37.68 15.37
CA ALA A 430 15.73 -37.70 14.34
C ALA A 430 15.75 -39.04 13.58
N SER A 431 15.28 -39.07 12.33
CA SER A 431 16.02 -39.75 11.25
C SER A 431 15.65 -39.18 9.87
N PRO A 432 16.65 -38.84 9.01
CA PRO A 432 16.41 -38.31 7.67
C PRO A 432 15.65 -39.26 6.72
N GLN A 433 15.54 -40.54 7.07
CA GLN A 433 14.97 -41.58 6.20
C GLN A 433 13.44 -41.75 6.35
N ALA A 434 12.85 -41.31 7.45
CA ALA A 434 11.41 -41.43 7.69
C ALA A 434 10.59 -40.38 6.90
N ILE A 435 11.11 -39.16 6.79
CA ILE A 435 10.43 -38.02 6.14
C ILE A 435 10.27 -38.24 4.63
N HIS A 436 11.27 -38.84 3.98
CA HIS A 436 11.23 -39.14 2.54
C HIS A 436 10.17 -40.19 2.16
N ARG A 437 9.80 -41.08 3.10
CA ARG A 437 8.74 -42.08 2.91
C ARG A 437 7.34 -41.50 3.13
N GLN A 438 7.18 -40.52 4.02
CA GLN A 438 5.90 -39.85 4.26
C GLN A 438 5.52 -38.88 3.13
N ALA A 439 6.47 -38.10 2.59
CA ALA A 439 6.23 -37.20 1.46
C ALA A 439 5.83 -37.93 0.16
N LYS A 440 6.32 -39.16 -0.07
CA LYS A 440 5.90 -39.99 -1.20
C LYS A 440 4.51 -40.61 -1.03
N LYS A 441 4.03 -40.79 0.21
CA LYS A 441 2.67 -41.30 0.49
C LYS A 441 1.60 -40.21 0.37
N SER A 442 1.86 -38.96 0.78
CA SER A 442 0.86 -37.88 0.65
C SER A 442 0.59 -37.51 -0.82
N ARG A 443 1.65 -37.40 -1.65
CA ARG A 443 1.51 -37.14 -3.09
C ARG A 443 0.72 -38.20 -3.87
N LYS A 444 0.61 -39.42 -3.33
CA LYS A 444 -0.17 -40.50 -3.96
C LYS A 444 -1.65 -40.47 -3.54
N ARG A 445 -1.98 -39.83 -2.40
CA ARG A 445 -3.35 -39.70 -1.88
C ARG A 445 -4.09 -38.51 -2.51
N ASP A 446 -3.38 -37.39 -2.70
CA ASP A 446 -3.94 -36.19 -3.36
C ASP A 446 -4.36 -36.42 -4.82
N ARG A 447 -3.80 -37.43 -5.48
CA ARG A 447 -4.15 -37.79 -6.85
C ARG A 447 -5.42 -38.65 -6.97
N VAL A 448 -5.91 -39.21 -5.86
CA VAL A 448 -7.10 -40.09 -5.81
C VAL A 448 -8.33 -39.34 -5.28
N GLU A 449 -8.17 -38.30 -4.47
CA GLU A 449 -9.29 -37.51 -3.93
C GLU A 449 -9.82 -36.42 -4.88
N ALA A 450 -9.22 -36.24 -6.06
CA ALA A 450 -9.66 -35.26 -7.06
C ALA A 450 -10.95 -35.65 -7.83
N SER A 451 -11.67 -36.70 -7.42
CA SER A 451 -12.84 -37.23 -8.16
C SER A 451 -14.15 -37.32 -7.36
N MET A 452 -14.42 -36.43 -6.40
CA MET A 452 -15.76 -36.32 -5.78
C MET A 452 -16.19 -34.88 -5.46
N PRO A 453 -17.49 -34.56 -5.49
CA PRO A 453 -17.99 -33.19 -5.30
C PRO A 453 -17.94 -32.76 -3.83
N VAL A 454 -17.48 -31.54 -3.61
CA VAL A 454 -17.27 -30.89 -2.31
C VAL A 454 -18.60 -30.36 -1.75
N PRO A 455 -18.99 -30.64 -0.49
CA PRO A 455 -20.07 -29.92 0.19
C PRO A 455 -19.58 -28.57 0.75
N LEU A 456 -20.50 -27.62 0.83
CA LEU A 456 -20.31 -26.18 1.10
C LEU A 456 -19.35 -25.85 2.27
N LYS A 457 -18.44 -24.92 1.98
CA LYS A 457 -17.49 -24.31 2.94
C LYS A 457 -18.21 -23.33 3.88
N ARG A 458 -17.93 -23.45 5.18
CA ARG A 458 -18.25 -22.46 6.22
C ARG A 458 -17.37 -21.21 6.07
N PRO A 459 -17.86 -20.02 6.44
CA PRO A 459 -17.17 -18.75 6.24
C PRO A 459 -15.95 -18.60 7.17
N ASN A 460 -14.91 -17.95 6.63
CA ASN A 460 -13.58 -17.81 7.22
C ASN A 460 -13.48 -16.50 8.04
N ASN A 461 -14.38 -16.34 9.01
CA ASN A 461 -14.42 -15.23 9.96
C ASN A 461 -13.96 -15.71 11.35
N PRO A 462 -12.83 -15.22 11.91
CA PRO A 462 -12.40 -15.55 13.26
C PRO A 462 -13.32 -15.03 14.37
N PHE A 463 -14.33 -14.20 14.05
CA PHE A 463 -15.38 -13.75 14.97
C PHE A 463 -16.70 -14.56 14.85
N GLY A 464 -16.75 -15.60 14.00
CA GLY A 464 -17.93 -16.46 13.82
C GLY A 464 -18.24 -17.41 14.97
N LEU A 465 -17.54 -17.28 16.11
CA LEU A 465 -17.77 -18.04 17.35
C LEU A 465 -18.67 -17.28 18.36
N LEU A 466 -19.13 -16.08 18.02
CA LEU A 466 -19.95 -15.22 18.89
C LEU A 466 -21.44 -15.20 18.52
N GLU A 467 -21.89 -16.06 17.61
CA GLU A 467 -23.32 -16.23 17.27
C GLU A 467 -23.84 -17.58 17.78
N LEU A 468 -23.97 -17.71 19.09
CA LEU A 468 -24.82 -18.71 19.73
C LEU A 468 -25.39 -18.11 21.03
N GLU A 469 -26.50 -17.38 20.89
CA GLU A 469 -27.66 -17.49 21.79
C GLU A 469 -28.96 -17.45 20.97
#